data_AF-A0A5K0WEC3-F1
#
_entry.id   AF-A0A5K0WEC3-F1
#
_cell.length_a   1.000
_cell.length_b   1.000
_cell.length_c   1.000
_cell.angle_alpha   90.00
_cell.angle_beta   90.00
_cell.angle_gamma   90.00
#
_symmetry.space_group_name_H-M   'P 1'
#
loop_
_entity.id
_entity.type
_entity.pdbx_description
1 polymer ?
#
loop_
_entity_poly.entity_id
_entity_poly.type
_entity_poly.pdbx_seq_one_letter_code
_entity_poly.pdbx_strand_id
1 'polypeptide(L)' 'GMAGGELVVTPVQETGFTPEDATIVGNTCLYGATGGQIFVRGKAGERFAVRNSLVEAVVEGTGDHCCEYMTGGCVVVLG' A
#
# COMPACT_ATOMS: atom_id res chain seq x y z
N GLY A 1 9.76 0.82 7.38
CA GLY A 1 8.92 0.57 8.56
C GLY A 1 8.29 1.85 9.06
N MET A 2 7.12 2.19 8.52
CA MET A 2 6.24 3.19 9.11
C MET A 2 5.89 2.75 10.55
N ALA A 3 5.85 3.68 11.50
CA ALA A 3 5.63 3.36 12.92
C ALA A 3 4.41 4.08 13.54
N GLY A 4 3.77 4.97 12.78
CA GLY A 4 2.61 5.77 13.18
C GLY A 4 2.31 6.83 12.13
N GLY A 5 1.24 7.60 12.35
CA GLY A 5 0.81 8.67 11.45
C GLY A 5 -0.07 8.19 10.28
N GLU A 6 -0.35 9.10 9.36
CA GLU A 6 -1.17 8.86 8.18
C GLU A 6 -0.40 9.25 6.91
N LEU A 7 -0.49 8.42 5.88
CA LEU A 7 0.06 8.70 4.55
C LEU A 7 -1.03 8.51 3.49
N VAL A 8 -1.31 9.57 2.73
CA VAL A 8 -2.27 9.51 1.60
C VAL A 8 -1.50 9.72 0.31
N VAL A 9 -1.60 8.76 -0.61
CA VAL A 9 -1.04 8.82 -1.96
C VAL A 9 -2.19 8.89 -2.96
N THR A 10 -2.39 10.08 -3.53
CA THR A 10 -3.36 10.32 -4.59
C THR A 10 -2.63 10.92 -5.80
N PRO A 11 -2.98 10.48 -7.02
CA PRO A 11 -2.47 11.14 -8.21
C PRO A 11 -3.14 12.54 -8.36
N VAL A 12 -2.58 13.40 -9.20
CA VAL A 12 -3.15 14.75 -9.45
C VAL A 12 -4.52 14.65 -10.14
N GLN A 13 -5.32 15.71 -10.17
CA GLN A 13 -6.71 15.61 -10.64
C GLN A 13 -6.83 15.22 -12.13
N GLU A 14 -5.87 15.59 -12.98
CA GLU A 14 -5.91 15.41 -14.44
C GLU A 14 -4.73 14.57 -14.93
N THR A 15 -4.63 13.33 -14.46
CA THR A 15 -3.45 12.47 -14.70
C THR A 15 -3.40 11.79 -16.06
N GLY A 16 -4.50 11.79 -16.81
CA GLY A 16 -4.59 11.11 -18.11
C GLY A 16 -4.58 9.58 -18.04
N PHE A 17 -4.70 9.00 -16.83
CA PHE A 17 -4.84 7.56 -16.60
C PHE A 17 -5.90 7.28 -15.53
N THR A 18 -6.48 6.08 -15.58
CA THR A 18 -7.40 5.56 -14.57
C THR A 18 -6.60 5.10 -13.35
N PRO A 19 -6.71 5.75 -12.16
CA PRO A 19 -5.86 5.46 -11.00
C PRO A 19 -5.83 3.98 -10.59
N GLU A 20 -6.99 3.33 -10.56
CA GLU A 20 -7.16 1.94 -10.16
C GLU A 20 -6.46 0.94 -11.11
N ASP A 21 -6.12 1.37 -12.32
CA ASP A 21 -5.37 0.56 -13.29
C ASP A 21 -3.86 0.80 -13.24
N ALA A 22 -3.40 1.86 -12.58
CA ALA A 22 -2.02 2.34 -12.66
C ALA A 22 -1.23 2.07 -11.37
N THR A 23 0.02 1.64 -11.52
CA THR A 23 0.95 1.52 -10.39
C THR A 23 1.46 2.90 -9.98
N ILE A 24 1.16 3.33 -8.75
CA ILE A 24 1.53 4.65 -8.23
C ILE A 24 2.45 4.60 -7.00
N VAL A 25 2.57 3.44 -6.36
CA VAL A 25 3.58 3.18 -5.33
C VAL A 25 4.41 1.96 -5.74
N GLY A 26 5.69 1.97 -5.39
CA GLY A 26 6.65 0.95 -5.80
C GLY A 26 6.54 -0.37 -5.04
N ASN A 27 7.61 -1.16 -5.12
CA ASN A 27 7.72 -2.44 -4.44
C ASN A 27 8.06 -2.28 -2.96
N THR A 28 7.77 -3.31 -2.15
CA THR A 28 8.24 -3.43 -0.77
C THR A 28 7.78 -2.28 0.14
N CYS A 29 6.71 -1.58 -0.25
CA CYS A 29 6.09 -0.55 0.59
C CYS A 29 5.67 -1.15 1.93
N LEU A 30 5.81 -0.36 3.00
CA LEU A 30 5.48 -0.76 4.38
C LEU A 30 6.32 -1.92 4.94
N TYR A 31 7.51 -2.14 4.39
CA TYR A 31 8.41 -3.17 4.92
C TYR A 31 8.65 -3.02 6.43
N GLY A 32 8.26 -4.04 7.19
CA GLY A 32 8.45 -4.07 8.64
C GLY A 32 7.68 -2.95 9.37
N ALA A 33 6.54 -2.50 8.85
CA ALA A 33 5.80 -1.40 9.46
C ALA A 33 5.13 -1.80 10.79
N THR A 34 5.22 -0.94 11.79
CA THR A 34 4.79 -1.19 13.17
C THR A 34 3.74 -0.18 13.66
N GLY A 35 3.09 0.56 12.77
CA GLY A 35 1.93 1.37 13.10
C GLY A 35 1.63 2.45 12.08
N GLY A 36 0.41 2.98 12.12
CA GLY A 36 -0.08 4.05 11.24
C GLY A 36 -1.02 3.57 10.14
N GLN A 37 -1.46 4.49 9.30
CA GLN A 37 -2.45 4.27 8.25
C GLN A 37 -1.95 4.76 6.88
N ILE A 38 -2.19 4.00 5.82
CA ILE A 38 -1.88 4.43 4.46
C ILE A 38 -3.05 4.19 3.50
N PHE A 39 -3.33 5.18 2.66
CA PHE A 39 -4.37 5.11 1.64
C PHE A 39 -3.76 5.43 0.28
N VAL A 40 -3.87 4.49 -0.66
CA VAL A 40 -3.28 4.58 -2.00
C VAL A 40 -4.38 4.49 -3.04
N ARG A 41 -4.62 5.60 -3.77
CA ARG A 41 -5.55 5.66 -4.89
C ARG A 41 -4.87 5.19 -6.19
N GLY A 42 -4.54 3.90 -6.20
CA GLY A 42 -3.96 3.18 -7.34
C GLY A 42 -3.28 1.89 -6.90
N LYS A 43 -2.54 1.25 -7.81
CA LYS A 43 -1.85 -0.03 -7.55
C LYS A 43 -0.49 0.17 -6.88
N ALA A 44 -0.12 -0.80 -6.06
CA ALA A 44 1.24 -1.00 -5.58
C ALA A 44 2.00 -2.03 -6.44
N GLY A 45 3.33 -1.95 -6.39
CA GLY A 45 4.20 -2.97 -6.95
C GLY A 45 4.20 -4.29 -6.15
N GLU A 46 5.24 -5.09 -6.34
CA GLU A 46 5.43 -6.37 -5.66
C GLU A 46 5.73 -6.20 -4.16
N ARG A 47 5.43 -7.23 -3.36
CA ARG A 47 5.75 -7.29 -1.92
C ARG A 47 5.17 -6.13 -1.12
N PHE A 48 4.01 -5.62 -1.52
CA PHE A 48 3.31 -4.62 -0.73
C PHE A 48 3.00 -5.17 0.67
N ALA A 49 3.27 -4.39 1.71
CA ALA A 49 3.08 -4.78 3.11
C ALA A 49 3.89 -6.01 3.57
N VAL A 50 5.04 -6.29 2.92
CA VAL A 50 5.93 -7.36 3.37
C VAL A 50 6.39 -7.12 4.81
N ARG A 51 6.27 -8.13 5.67
CA ARG A 51 6.55 -8.03 7.12
C ARG A 51 5.81 -6.91 7.84
N ASN A 52 4.64 -6.48 7.35
CA ASN A 52 3.80 -5.56 8.11
C ASN A 52 3.42 -6.19 9.47
N SER A 53 3.52 -5.43 10.55
CA SER A 53 3.23 -5.88 11.91
C SER A 53 2.06 -5.13 12.52
N LEU A 54 1.79 -3.87 12.16
CA LEU A 54 0.71 -3.08 12.78
C LEU A 54 0.17 -1.91 11.90
N VAL A 55 0.58 -1.75 10.64
CA VAL A 55 -0.02 -0.73 9.76
C VAL A 55 -1.39 -1.17 9.23
N GLU A 56 -2.30 -0.22 9.10
CA GLU A 56 -3.54 -0.34 8.33
C GLU A 56 -3.38 0.28 6.94
N ALA A 57 -3.76 -0.44 5.88
CA ALA A 57 -3.56 0.01 4.51
C ALA A 57 -4.81 -0.22 3.64
N VAL A 58 -5.09 0.72 2.74
CA VAL A 58 -6.01 0.54 1.60
C VAL A 58 -5.26 0.84 0.32
N VAL A 59 -5.34 -0.06 -0.66
CA VAL A 59 -4.71 0.06 -1.98
C VAL A 59 -5.64 -0.52 -3.06
N GLU A 60 -5.60 0.03 -4.27
CA GLU A 60 -6.51 -0.37 -5.36
C GLU A 60 -6.03 -1.61 -6.14
N GLY A 61 -4.83 -2.09 -5.86
CA GLY A 61 -4.31 -3.37 -6.34
C GLY A 61 -2.84 -3.56 -5.99
N THR A 62 -2.31 -4.77 -6.14
CA THR A 62 -0.92 -5.08 -5.79
C THR A 62 -0.27 -6.02 -6.80
N GLY A 63 1.06 -6.00 -6.89
CA GLY A 63 1.82 -7.04 -7.56
C GLY A 63 1.95 -8.32 -6.72
N ASP A 64 2.88 -9.19 -7.11
CA ASP A 64 3.11 -10.49 -6.47
C ASP A 64 3.58 -10.37 -5.02
N HIS A 65 3.33 -11.41 -4.22
CA HIS A 65 3.77 -11.53 -2.83
C HIS A 65 3.25 -10.43 -1.89
N CYS A 66 2.05 -9.91 -2.15
CA CYS A 66 1.37 -9.01 -1.22
C CYS A 66 1.24 -9.65 0.17
N CYS A 67 1.51 -8.87 1.21
CA CYS A 67 1.48 -9.26 2.62
C CYS A 67 2.44 -10.42 3.00
N GLU A 68 3.48 -10.68 2.21
CA GLU A 68 4.46 -11.73 2.52
C GLU A 68 5.05 -11.52 3.94
N TYR A 69 5.02 -12.54 4.79
CA TYR A 69 5.49 -12.49 6.18
C TYR A 69 4.80 -11.43 7.08
N MET A 70 3.60 -10.96 6.72
CA MET A 70 2.81 -10.07 7.58
C MET A 70 2.48 -10.78 8.92
N THR A 71 2.64 -10.06 10.03
CA THR A 71 2.46 -10.55 11.41
C THR A 71 1.37 -9.80 12.18
N GLY A 72 0.82 -8.72 11.61
CA GLY A 72 -0.31 -7.97 12.16
C GLY A 72 -0.60 -6.72 11.35
N GLY A 73 -1.59 -5.92 11.77
CA GLY A 73 -2.16 -4.83 10.99
C GLY A 73 -3.34 -5.28 10.10
N CYS A 74 -3.79 -4.42 9.20
CA CYS A 74 -4.88 -4.71 8.26
C CYS A 74 -4.52 -4.18 6.87
N VAL A 75 -4.73 -4.96 5.81
CA VAL A 75 -4.49 -4.52 4.43
C VAL A 75 -5.72 -4.86 3.60
N VAL A 76 -6.33 -3.84 3.01
CA VAL A 76 -7.45 -3.95 2.08
C VAL A 76 -6.94 -3.70 0.68
N VAL A 77 -7.17 -4.66 -0.21
CA VAL A 77 -6.82 -4.58 -1.63
C VAL A 77 -8.12 -4.61 -2.43
N LEU A 78 -8.38 -3.58 -3.23
CA LEU A 78 -9.64 -3.43 -3.96
C LEU A 78 -9.65 -4.08 -5.35
N GLY A 79 -8.52 -4.63 -5.82
CA GLY A 79 -8.36 -5.21 -7.16
C GLY A 79 -7.13 -6.09 -7.32
#